data_AF-A0A7J4F8F0-F1
#
_entry.id   AF-A0A7J4F8F0-F1
#
_cell.length_a   1.000
_cell.length_b   1.000
_cell.length_c   1.000
_cell.angle_alpha   90.00
_cell.angle_beta   90.00
_cell.angle_gamma   90.00
#
_symmetry.space_group_name_H-M   'P 1'
#
loop_
_entity.id
_entity.type
_entity.pdbx_description
1 polymer ?
#
loop_
_entity_poly.entity_id
_entity_poly.type
_entity_poly.pdbx_seq_one_letter_code
_entity_poly.pdbx_strand_id
1 'polypeptide(L)' 'MRRASARAPGHVTVFFSIHDGHEDPLRRGSRGAGFCTALGATATVFLSDRD' A
#
# COMPACT_ATOMS: atom_id res chain seq x y z
N MET A 1 -4.99 -25.46 9.11
CA MET A 1 -5.16 -24.26 8.27
C MET A 1 -4.07 -23.25 8.62
N ARG A 2 -3.13 -22.98 7.71
CA ARG A 2 -2.05 -21.99 7.95
C ARG A 2 -2.59 -20.59 7.65
N ARG A 3 -2.19 -19.59 8.43
CA ARG A 3 -2.65 -18.21 8.30
C ARG A 3 -1.46 -17.26 8.22
N ALA A 4 -1.54 -16.27 7.34
CA ALA A 4 -0.63 -15.12 7.34
C ALA A 4 -1.43 -13.83 7.38
N SER A 5 -0.87 -12.80 8.00
CA SER A 5 -1.50 -11.48 8.11
C SER A 5 -0.47 -10.38 7.89
N ALA A 6 -0.86 -9.34 7.18
CA ALA A 6 -0.06 -8.14 6.97
C ALA A 6 -0.92 -6.89 7.19
N ARG A 7 -0.30 -5.83 7.70
CA ARG A 7 -0.96 -4.56 8.02
C ARG A 7 -0.27 -3.39 7.32
N ALA A 8 -1.07 -2.53 6.70
CA ALA A 8 -0.63 -1.25 6.16
C ALA A 8 -1.34 -0.10 6.92
N PRO A 9 -0.61 0.87 7.49
CA PRO A 9 -1.23 2.04 8.10
C PRO A 9 -1.89 2.92 7.03
N GLY A 10 -2.89 3.70 7.42
CA GLY A 10 -3.48 4.74 6.58
C GLY A 10 -2.48 5.88 6.38
N HIS A 11 -2.32 6.34 5.14
CA HIS A 11 -1.41 7.42 4.77
C HIS A 11 -2.19 8.68 4.40
N VAL A 12 -1.80 9.82 4.96
CA VAL A 12 -2.33 11.13 4.60
C VAL A 12 -1.23 11.92 3.90
N THR A 13 -1.46 12.29 2.65
CA THR A 13 -0.56 13.18 1.88
C THR A 13 -0.89 14.64 2.22
N VAL A 14 0.12 15.43 2.57
CA VAL A 14 -0.08 16.84 2.96
C VAL A 14 0.12 17.77 1.75
N PHE A 15 1.23 17.62 1.05
CA PHE A 15 1.51 18.35 -0.19
C PHE A 15 2.22 17.41 -1.15
N PHE A 16 1.95 17.56 -2.46
CA PHE A 16 2.51 16.69 -3.47
C PHE A 16 2.52 17.32 -4.86
N SER A 17 3.35 16.74 -5.72
CA SER A 17 3.32 16.91 -7.18
C SER A 17 3.27 15.53 -7.83
N ILE A 18 2.36 15.36 -8.78
CA ILE A 18 2.16 14.11 -9.52
C ILE A 18 3.18 14.02 -10.67
N HIS A 19 3.81 12.85 -10.83
CA HIS A 19 4.74 12.53 -11.91
C HIS A 19 4.33 11.17 -12.52
N ASP A 20 3.28 11.14 -13.33
CA ASP A 20 2.65 9.91 -13.86
C ASP A 20 2.74 9.74 -15.38
N GLY A 21 3.28 10.73 -16.09
CA GLY A 21 3.35 10.73 -17.55
C GLY A 21 4.40 9.79 -18.19
N HIS A 22 5.19 9.06 -17.40
CA HIS A 22 6.23 8.17 -17.93
C HIS A 22 5.64 6.81 -18.35
N GLU A 23 6.04 6.23 -19.49
CA GLU A 23 5.50 4.95 -19.95
C GLU A 23 5.76 3.78 -18.98
N ASP A 24 7.00 3.62 -18.52
CA ASP A 24 7.38 2.65 -17.48
C ASP A 24 6.69 2.96 -16.13
N PRO A 25 5.83 2.06 -15.61
CA PRO A 25 5.14 2.24 -14.33
C PRO A 25 6.08 2.40 -13.13
N LEU A 26 7.28 1.80 -13.16
CA LEU A 26 8.25 1.89 -12.07
C LEU A 26 8.86 3.29 -11.93
N ARG A 27 8.70 4.12 -12.95
CA ARG A 27 9.16 5.52 -12.98
C ARG A 27 8.05 6.52 -12.71
N ARG A 28 6.83 6.05 -12.44
CA ARG A 28 5.69 6.89 -12.07
C ARG A 28 5.62 7.04 -10.55
N GLY A 29 5.16 8.18 -10.08
CA GLY A 29 4.98 8.41 -8.65
C GLY A 29 4.63 9.84 -8.30
N SER A 30 5.00 10.25 -7.09
CA SER A 30 4.84 11.63 -6.63
C SER A 30 6.06 12.07 -5.82
N ARG A 31 6.24 13.40 -5.72
CA ARG A 31 7.13 14.03 -4.75
C ARG A 31 6.28 14.78 -3.76
N GLY A 32 6.55 14.66 -2.46
CA GLY A 32 5.73 15.29 -1.43
C GLY A 32 6.11 14.85 -0.03
N ALA A 33 5.25 15.18 0.94
CA ALA A 33 5.34 14.70 2.32
C ALA A 33 3.99 14.23 2.83
N GLY A 34 4.03 13.32 3.79
CA GLY A 34 2.85 12.74 4.43
C GLY A 34 3.22 12.07 5.74
N PHE A 35 2.21 11.58 6.45
CA PHE A 35 2.39 10.82 7.67
C PHE A 35 1.40 9.65 7.73
N CYS A 36 1.77 8.65 8.52
CA CYS A 36 0.94 7.48 8.75
C CYS A 36 0.07 7.68 10.00
N THR A 37 -1.16 7.20 9.93
CA THR A 37 -2.08 7.16 11.08
C THR A 37 -2.04 5.79 11.76
N ALA A 38 -2.55 5.73 12.99
CA ALA A 38 -2.73 4.48 13.70
C ALA A 38 -3.89 3.63 13.14
N LEU A 39 -4.81 4.19 12.35
CA LEU A 39 -5.82 3.42 11.63
C LEU A 39 -5.25 2.96 10.29
N GLY A 40 -5.76 1.86 9.71
CA GLY A 40 -5.24 1.32 8.46
C GLY A 40 -5.95 0.05 8.01
N ALA A 41 -5.36 -0.67 7.07
CA ALA A 41 -5.88 -1.90 6.51
C ALA A 41 -5.09 -3.13 7.00
N THR A 42 -5.79 -4.24 7.22
CA THR A 42 -5.18 -5.54 7.55
C THR A 42 -5.69 -6.58 6.56
N ALA A 43 -4.77 -7.23 5.87
CA ALA A 43 -5.07 -8.35 4.99
C ALA A 43 -4.70 -9.66 5.71
N THR A 44 -5.64 -10.59 5.79
CA THR A 44 -5.40 -11.94 6.32
C THR A 44 -5.69 -12.95 5.22
N VAL A 45 -4.76 -13.89 5.03
CA VAL A 45 -4.91 -15.03 4.12
C VAL A 45 -4.89 -16.33 4.90
N PHE A 46 -5.66 -17.30 4.41
CA PHE A 46 -5.71 -18.65 4.93
C PHE A 46 -5.31 -19.60 3.82
N LEU A 47 -4.32 -20.47 4.08
CA LEU A 47 -3.95 -21.53 3.17
C LEU A 47 -5.02 -22.63 3.29
N SER A 48 -5.81 -22.78 2.23
CA SER A 48 -6.65 -23.94 1.98
C SER A 48 -5.88 -24.92 1.10
N ASP A 49 -5.80 -26.18 1.51
CA ASP A 49 -5.39 -27.24 0.59
C ASP A 49 -6.54 -27.43 -0.40
N ARG A 50 -6.24 -27.36 -1.69
CA ARG A 50 -7.16 -27.78 -2.75
C ARG A 50 -6.83 -29.24 -3.05
N ASP A 51 -7.80 -30.12 -2.83
CA ASP A 51 -7.87 -31.42 -3.49
C ASP A 51 -8.49 -31.25 -4.88
#